data_AF-A0A6N2MAK5-F1
#
_entry.id   AF-A0A6N2MAK5-F1
#
_cell.length_a   1.000
_cell.length_b   1.000
_cell.length_c   1.000
_cell.angle_alpha   90.00
_cell.angle_beta   90.00
_cell.angle_gamma   90.00
#
_symmetry.space_group_name_H-M   'P 1'
#
loop_
_entity.id
_entity.type
_entity.pdbx_description
1 polymer ?
#
loop_
_entity_poly.entity_id
_entity_poly.type
_entity_poly.pdbx_seq_one_letter_code
_entity_poly.pdbx_strand_id
1 'polypeptide(L)'
;MSTPGTHLLPSWLAEVTRASLSVLSLGCESSILNQTAQLSLAQSNHVRLCLILTEGKQTHQQALVFGFESDLFVSSALIDMYSKCGKLSNARVLFDEIPQRNIVTWTSLITGYVKNDDAHEALMVFKEFLFEKSKGNEVGTSVDSVAMVSVLSACARVSNKAVSEGVHGVAIKVGLDKVMGVENTLLDAYAKCGEVSLSRKVFDEMAEKDVVSWNSMIAVYAQNGLSTDAFEVFHGMLKNGGGKYNEVTLSTLLQACAHEGALRVGMCLHDQVLKMGYVNNVIVATSIIDMYCKCGQAEMARNAFDGMKEKNVRSWTAMIAGYGMHGFAREALDVFYQMIWAGVKPNYITFISVLAACSHAGFLDEGWRWFNAMSHEYNVEPGVEHYGCMVDLLGRAGYIKEAYNLIKSMKVRRDFVLWGSLLAACRIHKNVELAEISARELFKLDPSNCGYYVLLANIYADAGRWKDVERMRILVKDRGLVKPPGYSLVELKGMVHIFLVGDKEHPQHEKIYKYLEELSVKLQEAGYVPNMASVLHDVDEEEKEMIVRVHSEKLAVAFGVMNSVPGSTIHVIKNLRVCGDCHAVIKLISKIVSREIIVRDAKRFHHFKDGLCSCGDYW
;
A
#
# COMPACT_ATOMS: atom_id res chain seq x y z
N MET A 1 -39.47 60.12 -26.22
CA MET A 1 -39.14 59.98 -24.78
C MET A 1 -40.02 58.87 -24.24
N SER A 2 -39.49 57.65 -24.19
CA SER A 2 -40.23 56.44 -23.84
C SER A 2 -39.32 55.55 -22.99
N THR A 3 -39.71 55.37 -21.74
CA THR A 3 -39.14 54.45 -20.75
C THR A 3 -39.45 53.00 -21.12
N PRO A 4 -38.50 52.04 -21.02
CA PRO A 4 -38.83 50.61 -21.07
C PRO A 4 -39.11 50.08 -19.66
N GLY A 5 -40.22 49.35 -19.55
CA GLY A 5 -40.71 48.73 -18.33
C GLY A 5 -39.86 47.55 -17.87
N THR A 6 -39.88 47.37 -16.56
CA THR A 6 -39.44 46.21 -15.80
C THR A 6 -40.23 44.96 -16.19
N HIS A 7 -39.57 43.99 -16.84
CA HIS A 7 -40.09 42.63 -16.96
C HIS A 7 -39.85 41.88 -15.64
N LEU A 8 -40.90 41.73 -14.84
CA LEU A 8 -40.97 40.74 -13.77
C LEU A 8 -40.99 39.34 -14.41
N LEU A 9 -39.88 38.60 -14.27
CA LEU A 9 -39.84 37.17 -14.57
C LEU A 9 -40.77 36.42 -13.59
N PRO A 10 -41.54 35.41 -14.03
CA PRO A 10 -42.44 34.67 -13.16
C PRO A 10 -41.66 33.87 -12.09
N SER A 11 -42.01 34.02 -10.82
CA SER A 11 -41.38 33.35 -9.68
C SER A 11 -41.30 31.82 -9.81
N TRP A 12 -42.22 31.20 -10.58
CA TRP A 12 -42.25 29.75 -10.81
C TRP A 12 -41.07 29.24 -11.67
N LEU A 13 -40.56 30.05 -12.61
CA LEU A 13 -39.41 29.66 -13.45
C LEU A 13 -38.10 29.63 -12.63
N ALA A 14 -37.93 30.55 -11.67
CA ALA A 14 -36.80 30.56 -10.76
C ALA A 14 -36.83 29.40 -9.74
N GLU A 15 -38.01 28.87 -9.42
CA GLU A 15 -38.17 27.66 -8.60
C GLU A 15 -37.89 26.38 -9.41
N VAL A 16 -38.27 26.33 -10.69
CA VAL A 16 -37.98 25.19 -11.57
C VAL A 16 -36.48 25.06 -11.87
N THR A 17 -35.76 26.17 -12.08
CA THR A 17 -34.30 26.14 -12.28
C THR A 17 -33.57 25.75 -10.99
N ARG A 18 -34.02 26.24 -9.82
CA ARG A 18 -33.50 25.81 -8.50
C ARG A 18 -33.81 24.34 -8.20
N ALA A 19 -34.99 23.86 -8.56
CA ALA A 19 -35.37 22.45 -8.42
C ALA A 19 -34.59 21.54 -9.38
N SER A 20 -34.30 21.99 -10.60
CA SER A 20 -33.50 21.24 -11.57
C SER A 20 -32.03 21.12 -11.11
N LEU A 21 -31.50 22.19 -10.50
CA LEU A 21 -30.17 22.20 -9.87
C LEU A 21 -30.12 21.38 -8.57
N SER A 22 -31.20 21.34 -7.77
CA SER A 22 -31.29 20.48 -6.59
C SER A 22 -31.43 18.99 -6.96
N VAL A 23 -32.10 18.66 -8.06
CA VAL A 23 -32.18 17.28 -8.61
C VAL A 23 -30.83 16.79 -9.12
N LEU A 24 -30.01 17.66 -9.72
CA LEU A 24 -28.62 17.36 -10.08
C LEU A 24 -27.70 17.19 -8.86
N SER A 25 -28.07 17.79 -7.71
CA SER A 25 -27.36 17.72 -6.43
C SER A 25 -27.76 16.51 -5.57
N LEU A 26 -29.04 16.09 -5.59
CA LEU A 26 -29.61 15.10 -4.64
C LEU A 26 -29.96 13.72 -5.20
N GLY A 27 -29.84 13.44 -6.50
CA GLY A 27 -29.91 12.06 -6.98
C GLY A 27 -30.68 11.91 -8.28
N CYS A 28 -29.94 11.53 -9.32
CA CYS A 28 -30.50 11.02 -10.56
C CYS A 28 -30.26 9.49 -10.58
N GLU A 29 -31.11 8.75 -9.85
CA GLU A 29 -31.13 7.27 -9.87
C GLU A 29 -32.36 6.68 -10.60
N SER A 30 -33.40 7.46 -10.93
CA SER A 30 -34.69 6.85 -11.32
C SER A 30 -35.16 7.03 -12.76
N SER A 31 -34.47 7.77 -13.65
CA SER A 31 -34.99 8.01 -15.02
C SER A 31 -34.15 7.49 -16.20
N ILE A 32 -32.97 6.89 -15.98
CA ILE A 32 -32.07 6.46 -17.08
C ILE A 32 -31.91 4.92 -17.14
N LEU A 33 -32.82 4.16 -16.55
CA LEU A 33 -32.75 2.68 -16.54
C LEU A 33 -33.22 2.00 -17.84
N ASN A 34 -33.79 2.73 -18.81
CA ASN A 34 -34.46 2.10 -19.96
C ASN A 34 -33.81 2.26 -21.34
N GLN A 35 -32.62 2.87 -21.48
CA GLN A 35 -32.01 3.03 -22.83
C GLN A 35 -30.52 2.69 -22.97
N THR A 36 -29.84 2.14 -21.95
CA THR A 36 -28.43 1.75 -22.06
C THR A 36 -28.19 0.29 -21.71
N ALA A 37 -28.81 -0.61 -22.49
CA ALA A 37 -28.34 -1.99 -22.56
C ALA A 37 -27.15 -2.07 -23.53
N GLN A 38 -26.01 -2.58 -23.05
CA GLN A 38 -24.76 -2.92 -23.77
C GLN A 38 -23.66 -1.83 -23.93
N LEU A 39 -23.28 -1.14 -22.85
CA LEU A 39 -21.96 -0.50 -22.74
C LEU A 39 -21.28 -0.91 -21.43
N SER A 40 -19.99 -1.24 -21.48
CA SER A 40 -19.19 -1.64 -20.30
C SER A 40 -19.28 -0.59 -19.18
N LEU A 41 -19.33 -0.97 -17.89
CA LEU A 41 -19.52 -0.05 -16.74
C LEU A 41 -18.59 1.18 -16.72
N ALA A 42 -17.39 1.10 -17.30
CA ALA A 42 -16.47 2.23 -17.43
C ALA A 42 -16.72 3.08 -18.69
N GLN A 43 -17.17 2.50 -19.79
CA GLN A 43 -17.78 3.29 -20.86
C GLN A 43 -19.07 3.93 -20.35
N SER A 44 -19.87 3.25 -19.55
CA SER A 44 -21.05 3.81 -18.89
C SER A 44 -20.67 4.94 -17.94
N ASN A 45 -19.63 4.84 -17.11
CA ASN A 45 -19.21 5.95 -16.23
C ASN A 45 -18.52 7.10 -16.97
N HIS A 46 -17.68 6.83 -17.98
CA HIS A 46 -17.07 7.88 -18.79
C HIS A 46 -18.11 8.55 -19.69
N VAL A 47 -19.00 7.78 -20.32
CA VAL A 47 -20.15 8.29 -21.10
C VAL A 47 -21.10 9.03 -20.17
N ARG A 48 -21.38 8.54 -18.96
CA ARG A 48 -22.19 9.22 -17.94
C ARG A 48 -21.53 10.51 -17.47
N LEU A 49 -20.23 10.53 -17.19
CA LEU A 49 -19.49 11.75 -16.85
C LEU A 49 -19.41 12.70 -18.04
N CYS A 50 -19.29 12.20 -19.27
CA CYS A 50 -19.35 13.01 -20.50
C CYS A 50 -20.75 13.57 -20.75
N LEU A 51 -21.81 12.81 -20.46
CA LEU A 51 -23.20 13.25 -20.54
C LEU A 51 -23.46 14.31 -19.47
N ILE A 52 -23.08 14.04 -18.21
CA ILE A 52 -23.15 14.99 -17.09
C ILE A 52 -22.35 16.26 -17.40
N LEU A 53 -21.17 16.15 -18.04
CA LEU A 53 -20.37 17.32 -18.41
C LEU A 53 -21.01 18.10 -19.56
N THR A 54 -21.62 17.43 -20.54
CA THR A 54 -22.31 18.08 -21.66
C THR A 54 -23.56 18.80 -21.18
N GLU A 55 -24.41 18.11 -20.41
CA GLU A 55 -25.60 18.68 -19.76
C GLU A 55 -25.20 19.78 -18.77
N GLY A 56 -24.16 19.56 -17.96
CA GLY A 56 -23.64 20.53 -17.02
C GLY A 56 -23.13 21.81 -17.69
N LYS A 57 -22.49 21.72 -18.86
CA LYS A 57 -22.12 22.88 -19.68
C LYS A 57 -23.34 23.62 -20.24
N GLN A 58 -24.38 22.90 -20.65
CA GLN A 58 -25.63 23.52 -21.10
C GLN A 58 -26.33 24.25 -19.95
N THR A 59 -26.38 23.63 -18.77
CA THR A 59 -26.91 24.26 -17.55
C THR A 59 -26.10 25.48 -17.13
N HIS A 60 -24.77 25.43 -17.22
CA HIS A 60 -23.91 26.59 -17.00
C HIS A 60 -24.23 27.72 -18.00
N GLN A 61 -24.33 27.40 -19.29
CA GLN A 61 -24.69 28.39 -20.32
C GLN A 61 -26.09 28.99 -20.08
N GLN A 62 -27.06 28.17 -19.67
CA GLN A 62 -28.39 28.65 -19.29
C GLN A 62 -28.34 29.57 -18.07
N ALA A 63 -27.55 29.23 -17.04
CA ALA A 63 -27.37 30.08 -15.88
C ALA A 63 -26.84 31.47 -16.27
N LEU A 64 -25.89 31.55 -17.22
CA LEU A 64 -25.41 32.82 -17.78
C LEU A 64 -26.53 33.57 -18.52
N VAL A 65 -27.28 32.89 -19.40
CA VAL A 65 -28.38 33.50 -20.18
C VAL A 65 -29.48 34.04 -19.27
N PHE A 66 -29.77 33.37 -18.15
CA PHE A 66 -30.78 33.78 -17.19
C PHE A 66 -30.26 34.76 -16.12
N GLY A 67 -28.98 35.17 -16.18
CA GLY A 67 -28.41 36.16 -15.27
C GLY A 67 -28.10 35.64 -13.86
N PHE A 68 -27.91 34.33 -13.70
CA PHE A 68 -27.53 33.70 -12.42
C PHE A 68 -26.00 33.64 -12.21
N GLU A 69 -25.23 34.37 -13.00
CA GLU A 69 -23.76 34.43 -12.93
C GLU A 69 -23.21 34.88 -11.57
N SER A 70 -23.98 35.68 -10.83
CA SER A 70 -23.63 36.15 -9.48
C SER A 70 -24.30 35.36 -8.35
N ASP A 71 -25.10 34.32 -8.66
CA ASP A 71 -25.78 33.51 -7.64
C ASP A 71 -24.82 32.47 -7.02
N LEU A 72 -24.50 32.64 -5.74
CA LEU A 72 -23.52 31.81 -5.03
C LEU A 72 -23.96 30.34 -4.88
N PHE A 73 -25.26 30.07 -4.87
CA PHE A 73 -25.76 28.69 -4.84
C PHE A 73 -25.55 28.02 -6.20
N VAL A 74 -25.85 28.73 -7.29
CA VAL A 74 -25.61 28.22 -8.65
C VAL A 74 -24.11 28.04 -8.90
N SER A 75 -23.28 29.00 -8.52
CA SER A 75 -21.83 28.92 -8.72
C SER A 75 -21.18 27.80 -7.90
N SER A 76 -21.58 27.59 -6.64
CA SER A 76 -21.07 26.46 -5.84
C SER A 76 -21.48 25.09 -6.41
N ALA A 77 -22.72 24.95 -6.89
CA ALA A 77 -23.18 23.74 -7.56
C ALA A 77 -22.42 23.45 -8.87
N LEU A 78 -22.13 24.49 -9.66
CA LEU A 78 -21.35 24.37 -10.89
C LEU A 78 -19.87 24.03 -10.63
N ILE A 79 -19.27 24.58 -9.57
CA ILE A 79 -17.90 24.21 -9.12
C ILE A 79 -17.85 22.73 -8.75
N ASP A 80 -18.81 22.23 -7.96
CA ASP A 80 -18.89 20.80 -7.59
C ASP A 80 -19.14 19.92 -8.83
N MET A 81 -20.00 20.34 -9.77
CA MET A 81 -20.24 19.63 -11.02
C MET A 81 -18.96 19.50 -11.86
N TYR A 82 -18.25 20.59 -12.11
CA TYR A 82 -16.99 20.55 -12.87
C TYR A 82 -15.93 19.71 -12.16
N SER A 83 -15.86 19.80 -10.82
CA SER A 83 -14.94 19.01 -10.00
C SER A 83 -15.24 17.51 -10.09
N LYS A 84 -16.51 17.10 -9.99
CA LYS A 84 -16.94 15.70 -10.17
C LYS A 84 -16.63 15.16 -11.58
N CYS A 85 -16.60 16.05 -12.58
CA CYS A 85 -16.21 15.72 -13.95
C CYS A 85 -14.69 15.76 -14.21
N GLY A 86 -13.87 16.00 -13.18
CA GLY A 86 -12.41 16.12 -13.30
C GLY A 86 -11.95 17.37 -14.08
N LYS A 87 -12.81 18.37 -14.28
CA LYS A 87 -12.51 19.63 -14.97
C LYS A 87 -12.18 20.74 -13.98
N LEU A 88 -11.15 20.52 -13.17
CA LEU A 88 -10.72 21.45 -12.12
C LEU A 88 -10.36 22.85 -12.64
N SER A 89 -9.78 22.96 -13.83
CA SER A 89 -9.50 24.26 -14.47
C SER A 89 -10.75 25.10 -14.66
N ASN A 90 -11.85 24.48 -15.09
CA ASN A 90 -13.12 25.17 -15.30
C ASN A 90 -13.76 25.55 -13.96
N ALA A 91 -13.67 24.67 -12.97
CA ALA A 91 -14.12 24.96 -11.61
C ALA A 91 -13.36 26.16 -11.01
N ARG A 92 -12.04 26.24 -11.23
CA ARG A 92 -11.21 27.37 -10.79
C ARG A 92 -11.56 28.67 -11.49
N VAL A 93 -11.70 28.66 -12.82
CA VAL A 93 -12.10 29.87 -13.58
C VAL A 93 -13.44 30.40 -13.09
N LEU A 94 -14.44 29.54 -12.95
CA LEU A 94 -15.75 29.94 -12.45
C LEU A 94 -15.66 30.52 -11.03
N PHE A 95 -14.84 29.93 -10.16
CA PHE A 95 -14.62 30.43 -8.81
C PHE A 95 -13.95 31.82 -8.79
N ASP A 96 -12.99 32.05 -9.68
CA ASP A 96 -12.28 33.33 -9.79
C ASP A 96 -13.19 34.46 -10.28
N GLU A 97 -14.21 34.14 -11.10
CA GLU A 97 -15.20 35.10 -11.61
C GLU A 97 -16.23 35.55 -10.56
N ILE A 98 -16.36 34.86 -9.42
CA ILE A 98 -17.31 35.20 -8.36
C ILE A 98 -16.89 36.51 -7.66
N PRO A 99 -17.70 37.60 -7.74
CA PRO A 99 -17.30 38.90 -7.18
C PRO A 99 -17.21 38.92 -5.65
N GLN A 100 -18.09 38.19 -4.95
CA GLN A 100 -18.11 38.08 -3.49
C GLN A 100 -18.28 36.62 -3.07
N ARG A 101 -17.20 35.99 -2.61
CA ARG A 101 -17.17 34.56 -2.30
C ARG A 101 -17.62 34.29 -0.87
N ASN A 102 -18.39 33.22 -0.66
CA ASN A 102 -18.76 32.74 0.67
C ASN A 102 -18.06 31.42 1.01
N ILE A 103 -18.14 30.97 2.26
CA ILE A 103 -17.49 29.73 2.71
C ILE A 103 -17.88 28.50 1.88
N VAL A 104 -19.14 28.43 1.40
CA VAL A 104 -19.62 27.29 0.60
C VAL A 104 -18.89 27.19 -0.74
N THR A 105 -18.64 28.32 -1.42
CA THR A 105 -17.88 28.35 -2.68
C THR A 105 -16.42 27.94 -2.48
N TRP A 106 -15.78 28.39 -1.39
CA TRP A 106 -14.44 27.96 -1.01
C TRP A 106 -14.38 26.46 -0.70
N THR A 107 -15.29 25.96 0.13
CA THR A 107 -15.39 24.54 0.47
C THR A 107 -15.60 23.69 -0.76
N SER A 108 -16.48 24.10 -1.68
CA SER A 108 -16.75 23.35 -2.93
C SER A 108 -15.50 23.21 -3.79
N LEU A 109 -14.69 24.28 -3.91
CA LEU A 109 -13.43 24.23 -4.65
C LEU A 109 -12.38 23.36 -3.94
N ILE A 110 -12.18 23.55 -2.62
CA ILE A 110 -11.23 22.76 -1.81
C ILE A 110 -11.59 21.27 -1.87
N THR A 111 -12.86 20.92 -1.60
CA THR A 111 -13.36 19.54 -1.70
C THR A 111 -13.18 18.99 -3.12
N GLY A 112 -13.38 19.82 -4.15
CA GLY A 112 -13.16 19.46 -5.55
C GLY A 112 -11.72 19.01 -5.82
N TYR A 113 -10.74 19.80 -5.43
CA TYR A 113 -9.31 19.46 -5.53
C TYR A 113 -8.96 18.19 -4.72
N VAL A 114 -9.43 18.12 -3.46
CA VAL A 114 -9.28 16.95 -2.58
C VAL A 114 -9.82 15.67 -3.21
N LYS A 115 -10.99 15.69 -3.86
CA LYS A 115 -11.59 14.51 -4.49
C LYS A 115 -10.86 14.06 -5.76
N ASN A 116 -10.12 14.95 -6.40
CA ASN A 116 -9.36 14.68 -7.63
C ASN A 116 -7.86 14.47 -7.35
N ASP A 117 -7.51 14.13 -6.12
CA ASP A 117 -6.14 13.81 -5.67
C ASP A 117 -5.13 14.96 -5.79
N ASP A 118 -5.61 16.20 -5.88
CA ASP A 118 -4.79 17.41 -5.96
C ASP A 118 -4.79 18.14 -4.62
N ALA A 119 -4.31 17.44 -3.59
CA ALA A 119 -4.34 17.92 -2.21
C ALA A 119 -3.46 19.15 -1.95
N HIS A 120 -2.41 19.35 -2.75
CA HIS A 120 -1.54 20.52 -2.62
C HIS A 120 -2.29 21.80 -3.03
N GLU A 121 -2.97 21.77 -4.18
CA GLU A 121 -3.78 22.90 -4.63
C GLU A 121 -4.95 23.18 -3.67
N ALA A 122 -5.58 22.15 -3.09
CA ALA A 122 -6.59 22.34 -2.06
C ALA A 122 -6.09 23.17 -0.87
N LEU A 123 -4.85 22.93 -0.43
CA LEU A 123 -4.21 23.68 0.66
C LEU A 123 -3.80 25.10 0.22
N MET A 124 -3.42 25.29 -1.04
CA MET A 124 -3.15 26.61 -1.61
C MET A 124 -4.41 27.46 -1.67
N VAL A 125 -5.54 26.90 -2.11
CA VAL A 125 -6.86 27.56 -2.08
C VAL A 125 -7.26 27.90 -0.64
N PHE A 126 -7.02 27.03 0.33
CA PHE A 126 -7.27 27.36 1.74
C PHE A 126 -6.38 28.50 2.25
N LYS A 127 -5.12 28.56 1.82
CA LYS A 127 -4.22 29.66 2.15
C LYS A 127 -4.70 30.99 1.52
N GLU A 128 -5.21 30.95 0.28
CA GLU A 128 -5.85 32.10 -0.37
C GLU A 128 -7.07 32.59 0.44
N PHE A 129 -7.94 31.67 0.87
CA PHE A 129 -9.08 31.98 1.75
C PHE A 129 -8.65 32.72 3.02
N LEU A 130 -7.64 32.19 3.73
CA LEU A 130 -7.13 32.82 4.96
C LEU A 130 -6.54 34.21 4.71
N PHE A 131 -5.89 34.40 3.56
CA PHE A 131 -5.31 35.69 3.18
C PHE A 131 -6.37 36.73 2.82
N GLU A 132 -7.41 36.38 2.06
CA GLU A 132 -8.54 37.27 1.79
C GLU A 132 -9.25 37.68 3.08
N LYS A 133 -9.49 36.73 3.98
CA LYS A 133 -10.06 37.00 5.31
C LYS A 133 -9.20 37.97 6.14
N SER A 134 -7.87 37.91 6.01
CA SER A 134 -6.98 38.82 6.74
C SER A 134 -7.01 40.27 6.23
N LYS A 135 -7.47 40.49 4.99
CA LYS A 135 -7.52 41.81 4.34
C LYS A 135 -8.88 42.50 4.46
N GLY A 136 -9.97 41.74 4.59
CA GLY A 136 -11.33 42.27 4.68
C GLY A 136 -11.84 42.39 6.12
N ASN A 137 -12.46 43.53 6.45
CA ASN A 137 -13.27 43.71 7.68
C ASN A 137 -14.65 43.00 7.59
N GLU A 138 -14.79 41.97 6.74
CA GLU A 138 -16.07 41.30 6.52
C GLU A 138 -16.39 40.37 7.70
N VAL A 139 -17.27 40.88 8.55
CA VAL A 139 -18.00 40.11 9.56
C VAL A 139 -18.92 39.12 8.82
N GLY A 140 -18.49 37.87 8.64
CA GLY A 140 -19.41 36.84 8.14
C GLY A 140 -18.80 35.52 7.65
N THR A 141 -17.58 35.52 7.09
CA THR A 141 -17.03 34.31 6.44
C THR A 141 -16.02 33.59 7.35
N SER A 142 -16.53 32.82 8.32
CA SER A 142 -15.68 31.91 9.12
C SER A 142 -15.50 30.57 8.42
N VAL A 143 -14.39 29.88 8.71
CA VAL A 143 -14.24 28.48 8.31
C VAL A 143 -15.32 27.67 9.05
N ASP A 144 -16.06 26.84 8.33
CA ASP A 144 -17.01 25.90 8.92
C ASP A 144 -16.38 24.50 9.09
N SER A 145 -17.11 23.59 9.73
CA SER A 145 -16.63 22.23 9.98
C SER A 145 -16.38 21.44 8.68
N VAL A 146 -17.16 21.66 7.62
CA VAL A 146 -17.04 20.94 6.34
C VAL A 146 -15.79 21.37 5.58
N ALA A 147 -15.52 22.68 5.56
CA ALA A 147 -14.29 23.26 5.04
C ALA A 147 -13.09 22.69 5.79
N MET A 148 -13.13 22.71 7.13
CA MET A 148 -12.02 22.24 7.96
C MET A 148 -11.72 20.74 7.74
N VAL A 149 -12.75 19.89 7.68
CA VAL A 149 -12.59 18.46 7.36
C VAL A 149 -11.97 18.26 5.97
N SER A 150 -12.38 19.05 4.98
CA SER A 150 -11.81 18.97 3.62
C SER A 150 -10.33 19.37 3.60
N VAL A 151 -9.95 20.44 4.30
CA VAL A 151 -8.57 20.90 4.42
C VAL A 151 -7.71 19.89 5.17
N LEU A 152 -8.19 19.35 6.29
CA LEU A 152 -7.46 18.31 7.03
C LEU A 152 -7.31 17.02 6.23
N SER A 153 -8.32 16.66 5.43
CA SER A 153 -8.21 15.54 4.48
C SER A 153 -7.11 15.81 3.44
N ALA A 154 -6.93 17.07 3.00
CA ALA A 154 -5.82 17.47 2.15
C ALA A 154 -4.47 17.36 2.88
N CYS A 155 -4.39 17.82 4.14
CA CYS A 155 -3.20 17.64 4.99
C CYS A 155 -2.80 16.18 5.10
N ALA A 156 -3.77 15.29 5.33
CA ALA A 156 -3.56 13.85 5.43
C ALA A 156 -2.91 13.29 4.15
N ARG A 157 -3.37 13.71 2.96
CA ARG A 157 -2.80 13.28 1.66
C ARG A 157 -1.43 13.87 1.36
N VAL A 158 -1.16 15.12 1.77
CA VAL A 158 0.17 15.73 1.62
C VAL A 158 1.17 15.18 2.63
N SER A 159 0.68 14.65 3.76
CA SER A 159 1.48 13.98 4.79
C SER A 159 2.62 14.88 5.33
N ASN A 160 2.35 16.18 5.44
CA ASN A 160 3.30 17.16 5.98
C ASN A 160 2.88 17.61 7.39
N LYS A 161 3.72 17.28 8.37
CA LYS A 161 3.49 17.61 9.79
C LYS A 161 3.26 19.10 10.03
N ALA A 162 4.15 19.96 9.52
CA ALA A 162 4.10 21.39 9.80
C ALA A 162 2.82 22.04 9.25
N VAL A 163 2.35 21.57 8.09
CA VAL A 163 1.07 22.02 7.52
C VAL A 163 -0.10 21.55 8.39
N SER A 164 -0.09 20.29 8.81
CA SER A 164 -1.14 19.72 9.68
C SER A 164 -1.23 20.47 11.02
N GLU A 165 -0.09 20.78 11.65
CA GLU A 165 -0.03 21.59 12.88
C GLU A 165 -0.54 23.02 12.66
N GLY A 166 -0.20 23.64 11.53
CA GLY A 166 -0.71 24.96 11.16
C GLY A 166 -2.22 24.98 11.03
N VAL A 167 -2.80 24.01 10.31
CA VAL A 167 -4.26 23.87 10.13
C VAL A 167 -4.95 23.53 11.45
N HIS A 168 -4.37 22.66 12.27
CA HIS A 168 -4.89 22.36 13.61
C HIS A 168 -4.91 23.62 14.49
N GLY A 169 -3.86 24.44 14.46
CA GLY A 169 -3.84 25.74 15.13
C GLY A 169 -4.94 26.69 14.64
N VAL A 170 -5.28 26.65 13.34
CA VAL A 170 -6.44 27.39 12.81
C VAL A 170 -7.74 26.84 13.37
N ALA A 171 -7.93 25.51 13.40
CA ALA A 171 -9.12 24.87 13.95
C ALA A 171 -9.39 25.28 15.41
N ILE A 172 -8.35 25.34 16.24
CA ILE A 172 -8.44 25.85 17.62
C ILE A 172 -8.86 27.33 17.63
N LYS A 173 -8.22 28.17 16.82
CA LYS A 173 -8.52 29.62 16.77
C LYS A 173 -9.96 29.92 16.34
N VAL A 174 -10.56 29.08 15.50
CA VAL A 174 -11.95 29.23 15.05
C VAL A 174 -12.96 28.43 15.91
N GLY A 175 -12.49 27.74 16.95
CA GLY A 175 -13.35 26.96 17.87
C GLY A 175 -13.94 25.69 17.26
N LEU A 176 -13.28 25.11 16.26
CA LEU A 176 -13.70 23.86 15.61
C LEU A 176 -12.94 22.63 16.13
N ASP A 177 -12.00 22.81 17.05
CA ASP A 177 -11.14 21.74 17.59
C ASP A 177 -11.88 20.68 18.41
N LYS A 178 -13.10 20.98 18.88
CA LYS A 178 -13.98 20.05 19.61
C LYS A 178 -15.14 19.51 18.77
N VAL A 179 -15.10 19.74 17.45
CA VAL A 179 -16.09 19.15 16.54
C VAL A 179 -15.64 17.74 16.17
N MET A 180 -16.44 16.73 16.52
CA MET A 180 -16.11 15.31 16.34
C MET A 180 -15.59 14.95 14.94
N GLY A 181 -16.20 15.49 13.87
CA GLY A 181 -15.72 15.27 12.50
C GLY A 181 -14.33 15.86 12.23
N VAL A 182 -14.01 17.01 12.83
CA VAL A 182 -12.70 17.66 12.74
C VAL A 182 -11.67 16.87 13.55
N GLU A 183 -11.98 16.46 14.78
CA GLU A 183 -11.12 15.60 15.60
C GLU A 183 -10.81 14.27 14.89
N ASN A 184 -11.82 13.58 14.35
CA ASN A 184 -11.62 12.34 13.59
C ASN A 184 -10.73 12.53 12.36
N THR A 185 -10.82 13.67 11.67
CA THR A 185 -9.96 13.97 10.51
C THR A 185 -8.55 14.40 10.93
N LEU A 186 -8.40 15.05 12.09
CA LEU A 186 -7.09 15.36 12.70
C LEU A 186 -6.32 14.09 13.04
N LEU A 187 -6.99 13.05 13.55
CA LEU A 187 -6.38 11.74 13.80
C LEU A 187 -5.75 11.18 12.51
N ASP A 188 -6.51 11.11 11.42
CA ASP A 188 -6.01 10.63 10.12
C ASP A 188 -4.89 11.51 9.55
N ALA A 189 -5.00 12.84 9.68
CA ALA A 189 -3.96 13.76 9.22
C ALA A 189 -2.63 13.57 9.93
N TYR A 190 -2.63 13.47 11.26
CA TYR A 190 -1.40 13.21 12.04
C TYR A 190 -0.86 11.81 11.79
N ALA A 191 -1.73 10.81 11.69
CA ALA A 191 -1.34 9.44 11.38
C ALA A 191 -0.58 9.34 10.05
N LYS A 192 -1.09 9.96 8.98
CA LYS A 192 -0.41 9.96 7.67
C LYS A 192 0.89 10.77 7.64
N CYS A 193 1.08 11.69 8.58
CA CYS A 193 2.37 12.36 8.79
C CYS A 193 3.39 11.49 9.57
N GLY A 194 3.03 10.25 9.97
CA GLY A 194 3.85 9.39 10.83
C GLY A 194 3.82 9.79 12.31
N GLU A 195 2.96 10.72 12.70
CA GLU A 195 2.90 11.27 14.06
C GLU A 195 1.86 10.54 14.90
N VAL A 196 2.07 9.24 15.12
CA VAL A 196 1.19 8.37 15.92
C VAL A 196 0.96 8.93 17.32
N SER A 197 1.98 9.55 17.93
CA SER A 197 1.89 10.13 19.27
C SER A 197 0.96 11.35 19.32
N LEU A 198 0.93 12.19 18.28
CA LEU A 198 0.02 13.34 18.19
C LEU A 198 -1.42 12.87 17.93
N SER A 199 -1.60 11.89 17.04
CA SER A 199 -2.90 11.24 16.86
C SER A 199 -3.43 10.67 18.18
N ARG A 200 -2.57 9.99 18.96
CA ARG A 200 -2.96 9.45 20.27
C ARG A 200 -3.38 10.54 21.25
N LYS A 201 -2.66 11.67 21.31
CA LYS A 201 -3.01 12.81 22.17
C LYS A 201 -4.37 13.40 21.82
N VAL A 202 -4.60 13.67 20.53
CA VAL A 202 -5.90 14.16 20.05
C VAL A 202 -7.00 13.19 20.48
N PHE A 203 -6.80 11.89 20.25
CA PHE A 203 -7.76 10.84 20.64
C PHE A 203 -8.05 10.85 22.14
N ASP A 204 -7.03 10.89 22.99
CA ASP A 204 -7.20 10.90 24.45
C ASP A 204 -7.97 12.15 24.93
N GLU A 205 -7.72 13.31 24.32
CA GLU A 205 -8.36 14.59 24.64
C GLU A 205 -9.81 14.74 24.13
N MET A 206 -10.29 13.84 23.26
CA MET A 206 -11.69 13.84 22.79
C MET A 206 -12.64 13.56 23.97
N ALA A 207 -13.59 14.46 24.19
CA ALA A 207 -14.59 14.35 25.25
C ALA A 207 -15.53 13.15 25.04
N GLU A 208 -15.96 12.94 23.80
CA GLU A 208 -16.75 11.78 23.37
C GLU A 208 -16.05 11.11 22.20
N LYS A 209 -16.15 9.78 22.14
CA LYS A 209 -15.52 8.96 21.09
C LYS A 209 -16.60 8.09 20.46
N ASP A 210 -16.83 8.27 19.16
CA ASP A 210 -17.73 7.42 18.40
C ASP A 210 -16.98 6.25 17.78
N VAL A 211 -17.71 5.36 17.11
CA VAL A 211 -17.12 4.19 16.42
C VAL A 211 -16.07 4.64 15.39
N VAL A 212 -16.23 5.81 14.78
CA VAL A 212 -15.26 6.36 13.82
C VAL A 212 -13.97 6.76 14.54
N SER A 213 -14.04 7.45 15.68
CA SER A 213 -12.86 7.81 16.49
C SER A 213 -12.06 6.57 16.88
N TRP A 214 -12.73 5.53 17.40
CA TRP A 214 -12.08 4.27 17.77
C TRP A 214 -11.45 3.57 16.56
N ASN A 215 -12.19 3.46 15.45
CA ASN A 215 -11.71 2.83 14.23
C ASN A 215 -10.53 3.57 13.61
N SER A 216 -10.54 4.91 13.62
CA SER A 216 -9.42 5.73 13.20
C SER A 216 -8.18 5.39 14.00
N MET A 217 -8.25 5.40 15.34
CA MET A 217 -7.10 5.11 16.18
C MET A 217 -6.58 3.66 16.02
N ILE A 218 -7.48 2.67 15.89
CA ILE A 218 -7.10 1.28 15.57
C ILE A 218 -6.38 1.22 14.22
N ALA A 219 -6.89 1.91 13.20
CA ALA A 219 -6.28 1.97 11.87
C ALA A 219 -4.90 2.64 11.90
N VAL A 220 -4.72 3.72 12.68
CA VAL A 220 -3.42 4.38 12.86
C VAL A 220 -2.38 3.37 13.35
N TYR A 221 -2.69 2.64 14.42
CA TYR A 221 -1.77 1.65 14.97
C TYR A 221 -1.55 0.48 14.00
N ALA A 222 -2.61 -0.05 13.38
CA ALA A 222 -2.51 -1.14 12.42
C ALA A 222 -1.62 -0.79 11.21
N GLN A 223 -1.76 0.40 10.65
CA GLN A 223 -0.99 0.87 9.48
C GLN A 223 0.48 1.12 9.81
N ASN A 224 0.81 1.41 11.07
CA ASN A 224 2.19 1.62 11.54
C ASN A 224 2.85 0.35 12.08
N GLY A 225 2.21 -0.83 11.94
CA GLY A 225 2.75 -2.10 12.45
C GLY A 225 2.79 -2.17 13.97
N LEU A 226 1.93 -1.41 14.66
CA LEU A 226 1.81 -1.37 16.11
C LEU A 226 0.58 -2.18 16.53
N SER A 227 0.59 -3.47 16.20
CA SER A 227 -0.64 -4.27 16.26
C SER A 227 -1.12 -4.54 17.68
N THR A 228 -0.20 -4.65 18.64
CA THR A 228 -0.54 -4.76 20.08
C THR A 228 -1.34 -3.55 20.54
N ASP A 229 -0.88 -2.33 20.23
CA ASP A 229 -1.58 -1.09 20.55
C ASP A 229 -2.97 -1.02 19.87
N ALA A 230 -3.08 -1.51 18.63
CA ALA A 230 -4.37 -1.58 17.93
C ALA A 230 -5.38 -2.46 18.68
N PHE A 231 -4.96 -3.61 19.21
CA PHE A 231 -5.81 -4.48 20.04
C PHE A 231 -6.08 -3.89 21.43
N GLU A 232 -5.15 -3.14 22.02
CA GLU A 232 -5.39 -2.41 23.27
C GLU A 232 -6.46 -1.34 23.10
N VAL A 233 -6.42 -0.57 22.02
CA VAL A 233 -7.47 0.42 21.68
C VAL A 233 -8.81 -0.28 21.46
N PHE A 234 -8.83 -1.41 20.76
CA PHE A 234 -10.07 -2.20 20.60
C PHE A 234 -10.62 -2.72 21.93
N HIS A 235 -9.75 -3.17 22.85
CA HIS A 235 -10.19 -3.54 24.20
C HIS A 235 -10.76 -2.34 24.97
N GLY A 236 -10.16 -1.16 24.79
CA GLY A 236 -10.69 0.11 25.29
C GLY A 236 -12.08 0.42 24.73
N MET A 237 -12.29 0.20 23.43
CA MET A 237 -13.58 0.35 22.76
C MET A 237 -14.64 -0.61 23.34
N LEU A 238 -14.27 -1.86 23.64
CA LEU A 238 -15.19 -2.84 24.24
C LEU A 238 -15.60 -2.46 25.67
N LYS A 239 -14.67 -1.91 26.46
CA LYS A 239 -14.93 -1.51 27.86
C LYS A 239 -15.66 -0.17 27.97
N ASN A 240 -15.21 0.83 27.21
CA ASN A 240 -15.58 2.23 27.40
C ASN A 240 -16.42 2.78 26.24
N GLY A 241 -16.37 2.17 25.06
CA GLY A 241 -17.08 2.60 23.84
C GLY A 241 -18.45 1.95 23.65
N GLY A 242 -19.07 1.42 24.71
CA GLY A 242 -20.39 0.80 24.67
C GLY A 242 -20.44 -0.56 23.97
N GLY A 243 -19.28 -1.20 23.71
CA GLY A 243 -19.19 -2.57 23.19
C GLY A 243 -19.66 -2.77 21.75
N LYS A 244 -20.02 -1.70 21.03
CA LYS A 244 -20.50 -1.76 19.65
C LYS A 244 -19.36 -1.55 18.67
N TYR A 245 -19.01 -2.59 17.92
CA TYR A 245 -18.06 -2.53 16.82
C TYR A 245 -18.73 -3.03 15.53
N ASN A 246 -18.13 -2.71 14.39
CA ASN A 246 -18.75 -2.93 13.09
C ASN A 246 -17.76 -3.52 12.07
N GLU A 247 -18.19 -3.60 10.81
CA GLU A 247 -17.40 -4.11 9.70
C GLU A 247 -16.06 -3.37 9.52
N VAL A 248 -16.05 -2.05 9.77
CA VAL A 248 -14.84 -1.23 9.66
C VAL A 248 -13.85 -1.59 10.77
N THR A 249 -14.34 -1.80 12.01
CA THR A 249 -13.50 -2.24 13.13
C THR A 249 -12.85 -3.60 12.86
N LEU A 250 -13.63 -4.57 12.36
CA LEU A 250 -13.11 -5.90 12.04
C LEU A 250 -12.09 -5.85 10.89
N SER A 251 -12.35 -5.02 9.88
CA SER A 251 -11.42 -4.81 8.76
C SER A 251 -10.07 -4.24 9.21
N THR A 252 -10.06 -3.25 10.10
CA THR A 252 -8.81 -2.63 10.60
C THR A 252 -8.03 -3.58 11.51
N LEU A 253 -8.71 -4.39 12.32
CA LEU A 253 -8.08 -5.43 13.15
C LEU A 253 -7.50 -6.57 12.29
N LEU A 254 -8.21 -6.99 11.24
CA LEU A 254 -7.69 -7.96 10.28
C LEU A 254 -6.43 -7.44 9.58
N GLN A 255 -6.40 -6.15 9.24
CA GLN A 255 -5.20 -5.50 8.70
C GLN A 255 -4.03 -5.56 9.69
N ALA A 256 -4.26 -5.27 10.99
CA ALA A 256 -3.23 -5.41 12.02
C ALA A 256 -2.69 -6.84 12.09
N CYS A 257 -3.56 -7.85 12.08
CA CYS A 257 -3.15 -9.26 12.01
C CYS A 257 -2.33 -9.58 10.76
N ALA A 258 -2.68 -8.99 9.62
CA ALA A 258 -1.96 -9.17 8.36
C ALA A 258 -0.53 -8.62 8.43
N HIS A 259 -0.32 -7.47 9.09
CA HIS A 259 1.00 -6.87 9.26
C HIS A 259 1.93 -7.72 10.13
N GLU A 260 1.45 -8.24 11.27
CA GLU A 260 2.24 -9.13 12.15
C GLU A 260 2.34 -10.57 11.64
N GLY A 261 1.44 -10.99 10.76
CA GLY A 261 1.25 -12.40 10.46
C GLY A 261 0.54 -13.18 11.58
N ALA A 262 -0.26 -12.52 12.43
CA ALA A 262 -0.95 -13.11 13.59
C ALA A 262 -2.15 -14.00 13.20
N LEU A 263 -1.87 -15.15 12.58
CA LEU A 263 -2.87 -16.04 11.97
C LEU A 263 -3.99 -16.45 12.93
N ARG A 264 -3.65 -16.87 14.15
CA ARG A 264 -4.64 -17.36 15.12
C ARG A 264 -5.66 -16.29 15.51
N VAL A 265 -5.19 -15.06 15.73
CA VAL A 265 -6.06 -13.93 16.05
C VAL A 265 -6.88 -13.54 14.82
N GLY A 266 -6.28 -13.55 13.63
CA GLY A 266 -6.97 -13.34 12.36
C GLY A 266 -8.11 -14.34 12.11
N MET A 267 -7.92 -15.62 12.43
CA MET A 267 -8.97 -16.65 12.35
C MET A 267 -10.11 -16.37 13.33
N CYS A 268 -9.81 -15.99 14.57
CA CYS A 268 -10.84 -15.59 15.54
C CYS A 268 -11.65 -14.37 15.05
N LEU A 269 -11.01 -13.39 14.41
CA LEU A 269 -11.70 -12.24 13.82
C LEU A 269 -12.57 -12.65 12.63
N HIS A 270 -12.09 -13.56 11.77
CA HIS A 270 -12.89 -14.10 10.67
C HIS A 270 -14.14 -14.84 11.20
N ASP A 271 -14.02 -15.62 12.28
CA ASP A 271 -15.17 -16.24 12.94
C ASP A 271 -16.18 -15.18 13.46
N GLN A 272 -15.69 -14.05 13.97
CA GLN A 272 -16.57 -12.94 14.37
C GLN A 272 -17.26 -12.28 13.18
N VAL A 273 -16.56 -12.11 12.06
CA VAL A 273 -17.17 -11.62 10.80
C VAL A 273 -18.35 -12.51 10.38
N LEU A 274 -18.18 -13.84 10.47
CA LEU A 274 -19.24 -14.80 10.17
C LEU A 274 -20.41 -14.67 11.16
N LYS A 275 -20.13 -14.61 12.47
CA LYS A 275 -21.16 -14.49 13.53
C LYS A 275 -21.97 -13.20 13.42
N MET A 276 -21.34 -12.11 13.02
CA MET A 276 -22.00 -10.81 12.84
C MET A 276 -22.68 -10.64 11.49
N GLY A 277 -22.59 -11.63 10.59
CA GLY A 277 -23.25 -11.60 9.27
C GLY A 277 -22.57 -10.68 8.26
N TYR A 278 -21.31 -10.28 8.48
CA TYR A 278 -20.56 -9.39 7.57
C TYR A 278 -19.85 -10.11 6.42
N VAL A 279 -20.12 -11.41 6.22
CA VAL A 279 -19.51 -12.25 5.17
C VAL A 279 -19.67 -11.69 3.75
N ASN A 280 -20.77 -11.00 3.45
CA ASN A 280 -21.01 -10.41 2.12
C ASN A 280 -20.40 -9.00 1.98
N ASN A 281 -19.81 -8.44 3.04
CA ASN A 281 -19.20 -7.12 2.96
C ASN A 281 -17.86 -7.19 2.23
N VAL A 282 -17.80 -6.56 1.05
CA VAL A 282 -16.62 -6.61 0.16
C VAL A 282 -15.36 -6.04 0.84
N ILE A 283 -15.48 -5.04 1.71
CA ILE A 283 -14.34 -4.44 2.43
C ILE A 283 -13.76 -5.48 3.40
N VAL A 284 -14.61 -6.07 4.23
CA VAL A 284 -14.19 -7.09 5.22
C VAL A 284 -13.63 -8.32 4.53
N ALA A 285 -14.30 -8.82 3.49
CA ALA A 285 -13.83 -9.97 2.72
C ALA A 285 -12.46 -9.70 2.07
N THR A 286 -12.23 -8.49 1.55
CA THR A 286 -10.91 -8.10 1.02
C THR A 286 -9.84 -8.11 2.12
N SER A 287 -10.16 -7.63 3.32
CA SER A 287 -9.24 -7.65 4.47
C SER A 287 -8.96 -9.06 4.99
N ILE A 288 -9.93 -9.99 4.89
CA ILE A 288 -9.73 -11.42 5.18
C ILE A 288 -8.74 -12.04 4.19
N ILE A 289 -8.87 -11.72 2.89
CA ILE A 289 -7.94 -12.20 1.85
C ILE A 289 -6.52 -11.69 2.15
N ASP A 290 -6.34 -10.40 2.38
CA ASP A 290 -5.03 -9.80 2.70
C ASP A 290 -4.41 -10.43 3.95
N MET A 291 -5.22 -10.62 5.01
CA MET A 291 -4.79 -11.26 6.25
C MET A 291 -4.30 -12.68 6.01
N TYR A 292 -5.08 -13.53 5.34
CA TYR A 292 -4.66 -14.91 5.08
C TYR A 292 -3.42 -14.99 4.18
N CYS A 293 -3.32 -14.17 3.14
CA CYS A 293 -2.12 -14.08 2.30
C CYS A 293 -0.88 -13.71 3.14
N LYS A 294 -0.93 -12.62 3.92
CA LYS A 294 0.21 -12.19 4.73
C LYS A 294 0.51 -13.08 5.95
N CYS A 295 -0.42 -13.94 6.33
CA CYS A 295 -0.25 -15.01 7.32
C CYS A 295 0.25 -16.33 6.69
N GLY A 296 0.52 -16.38 5.39
CA GLY A 296 1.05 -17.57 4.73
C GLY A 296 0.00 -18.62 4.34
N GLN A 297 -1.30 -18.29 4.41
CA GLN A 297 -2.43 -19.18 4.14
C GLN A 297 -3.14 -18.82 2.82
N ALA A 298 -2.43 -18.93 1.69
CA ALA A 298 -2.95 -18.56 0.37
C ALA A 298 -4.21 -19.36 -0.04
N GLU A 299 -4.32 -20.62 0.36
CA GLU A 299 -5.51 -21.43 0.09
C GLU A 299 -6.75 -20.91 0.83
N MET A 300 -6.59 -20.53 2.11
CA MET A 300 -7.68 -19.92 2.89
C MET A 300 -8.09 -18.58 2.29
N ALA A 301 -7.13 -17.78 1.82
CA ALA A 301 -7.40 -16.55 1.11
C ALA A 301 -8.18 -16.80 -0.19
N ARG A 302 -7.82 -17.84 -0.94
CA ARG A 302 -8.54 -18.23 -2.17
C ARG A 302 -9.97 -18.67 -1.88
N ASN A 303 -10.18 -19.47 -0.84
CA ASN A 303 -11.51 -19.91 -0.41
C ASN A 303 -12.40 -18.71 0.00
N ALA A 304 -11.84 -17.75 0.74
CA ALA A 304 -12.53 -16.52 1.10
C ALA A 304 -12.89 -15.69 -0.15
N PHE A 305 -11.95 -15.56 -1.10
CA PHE A 305 -12.16 -14.87 -2.36
C PHE A 305 -13.27 -15.53 -3.20
N ASP A 306 -13.24 -16.85 -3.37
CA ASP A 306 -14.25 -17.57 -4.15
C ASP A 306 -15.64 -17.46 -3.53
N GLY A 307 -15.73 -17.47 -2.19
CA GLY A 307 -16.97 -17.28 -1.45
C GLY A 307 -17.62 -15.89 -1.58
N MET A 308 -16.91 -14.89 -2.10
CA MET A 308 -17.46 -13.54 -2.28
C MET A 308 -18.53 -13.51 -3.38
N LYS A 309 -19.74 -13.03 -3.05
CA LYS A 309 -20.83 -12.79 -4.01
C LYS A 309 -20.52 -11.66 -4.99
N GLU A 310 -19.97 -10.57 -4.47
CA GLU A 310 -19.56 -9.42 -5.26
C GLU A 310 -18.05 -9.22 -5.11
N LYS A 311 -17.36 -9.01 -6.23
CA LYS A 311 -15.92 -8.78 -6.29
C LYS A 311 -15.65 -7.46 -6.99
N ASN A 312 -14.88 -6.58 -6.36
CA ASN A 312 -14.43 -5.33 -6.94
C ASN A 312 -12.93 -5.37 -7.25
N VAL A 313 -12.42 -4.32 -7.90
CA VAL A 313 -11.00 -4.18 -8.28
C VAL A 313 -10.06 -4.45 -7.09
N ARG A 314 -10.42 -4.03 -5.86
CA ARG A 314 -9.60 -4.24 -4.66
C ARG A 314 -9.50 -5.72 -4.29
N SER A 315 -10.62 -6.44 -4.25
CA SER A 315 -10.63 -7.88 -3.94
C SER A 315 -9.86 -8.72 -4.96
N TRP A 316 -9.99 -8.43 -6.26
CA TRP A 316 -9.20 -9.08 -7.32
C TRP A 316 -7.72 -8.79 -7.15
N THR A 317 -7.36 -7.52 -6.94
CA THR A 317 -5.95 -7.10 -6.77
C THR A 317 -5.32 -7.73 -5.52
N ALA A 318 -6.06 -7.83 -4.41
CA ALA A 318 -5.58 -8.47 -3.19
C ALA A 318 -5.23 -9.95 -3.42
N MET A 319 -6.04 -10.68 -4.18
CA MET A 319 -5.77 -12.08 -4.50
C MET A 319 -4.57 -12.24 -5.47
N ILE A 320 -4.46 -11.37 -6.50
CA ILE A 320 -3.32 -11.36 -7.43
C ILE A 320 -2.01 -11.08 -6.68
N ALA A 321 -2.01 -10.04 -5.83
CA ALA A 321 -0.85 -9.69 -5.00
C ALA A 321 -0.50 -10.83 -4.03
N GLY A 322 -1.52 -11.45 -3.43
CA GLY A 322 -1.38 -12.64 -2.58
C GLY A 322 -0.73 -13.81 -3.28
N TYR A 323 -1.13 -14.14 -4.50
CA TYR A 323 -0.44 -15.20 -5.25
C TYR A 323 1.00 -14.81 -5.62
N GLY A 324 1.22 -13.57 -6.05
CA GLY A 324 2.55 -13.05 -6.36
C GLY A 324 3.52 -13.14 -5.18
N MET A 325 3.07 -12.78 -3.97
CA MET A 325 3.90 -12.87 -2.75
C MET A 325 4.15 -14.31 -2.28
N HIS A 326 3.47 -15.31 -2.84
CA HIS A 326 3.68 -16.73 -2.53
C HIS A 326 4.51 -17.47 -3.60
N GLY A 327 4.91 -16.78 -4.67
CA GLY A 327 5.59 -17.39 -5.82
C GLY A 327 4.64 -18.10 -6.78
N PHE A 328 3.32 -18.00 -6.59
CA PHE A 328 2.29 -18.63 -7.41
C PHE A 328 1.93 -17.73 -8.60
N ALA A 329 2.91 -17.41 -9.44
CA ALA A 329 2.75 -16.39 -10.49
C ALA A 329 1.74 -16.80 -11.58
N ARG A 330 1.60 -18.10 -11.86
CA ARG A 330 0.62 -18.60 -12.83
C ARG A 330 -0.79 -18.38 -12.32
N GLU A 331 -1.03 -18.72 -11.07
CA GLU A 331 -2.29 -18.52 -10.36
C GLU A 331 -2.63 -17.02 -10.26
N ALA A 332 -1.63 -16.17 -10.04
CA ALA A 332 -1.80 -14.71 -10.08
C ALA A 332 -2.29 -14.22 -11.45
N LEU A 333 -1.68 -14.71 -12.54
CA LEU A 333 -2.10 -14.39 -13.91
C LEU A 333 -3.48 -14.96 -14.22
N ASP A 334 -3.80 -16.18 -13.79
CA ASP A 334 -5.12 -16.78 -13.99
C ASP A 334 -6.23 -15.96 -13.32
N VAL A 335 -6.01 -15.49 -12.08
CA VAL A 335 -6.93 -14.57 -11.41
C VAL A 335 -7.03 -13.23 -12.14
N PHE A 336 -5.92 -12.73 -12.67
CA PHE A 336 -5.94 -11.50 -13.48
C PHE A 336 -6.74 -11.66 -14.79
N TYR A 337 -6.59 -12.78 -15.49
CA TYR A 337 -7.41 -13.09 -16.67
C TYR A 337 -8.89 -13.22 -16.31
N GLN A 338 -9.21 -13.88 -15.19
CA GLN A 338 -10.58 -13.96 -14.68
C GLN A 338 -11.17 -12.58 -14.37
N MET A 339 -10.37 -11.66 -13.78
CA MET A 339 -10.76 -10.27 -13.55
C MET A 339 -11.14 -9.56 -14.86
N ILE A 340 -10.32 -9.72 -15.90
CA ILE A 340 -10.58 -9.14 -17.23
C ILE A 340 -11.84 -9.73 -17.85
N TRP A 341 -12.00 -11.06 -17.82
CA TRP A 341 -13.18 -11.75 -18.36
C TRP A 341 -14.47 -11.40 -17.62
N ALA A 342 -14.38 -11.12 -16.31
CA ALA A 342 -15.50 -10.60 -15.52
C ALA A 342 -15.84 -9.12 -15.84
N GLY A 343 -15.13 -8.49 -16.78
CA GLY A 343 -15.33 -7.09 -17.16
C GLY A 343 -14.83 -6.07 -16.14
N VAL A 344 -14.06 -6.51 -15.14
CA VAL A 344 -13.49 -5.64 -14.10
C VAL A 344 -12.19 -5.06 -14.63
N LYS A 345 -12.13 -3.72 -14.78
CA LYS A 345 -10.94 -3.05 -15.32
C LYS A 345 -9.79 -3.04 -14.30
N PRO A 346 -8.60 -3.57 -14.65
CA PRO A 346 -7.38 -3.37 -13.89
C PRO A 346 -7.08 -1.89 -13.65
N ASN A 347 -6.51 -1.58 -12.48
CA ASN A 347 -6.03 -0.25 -12.16
C ASN A 347 -4.51 -0.25 -11.97
N TYR A 348 -3.97 0.91 -11.61
CA TYR A 348 -2.55 1.13 -11.29
C TYR A 348 -1.98 0.06 -10.35
N ILE A 349 -2.66 -0.27 -9.25
CA ILE A 349 -2.18 -1.25 -8.26
C ILE A 349 -2.29 -2.69 -8.78
N THR A 350 -3.31 -2.99 -9.60
CA THR A 350 -3.45 -4.30 -10.24
C THR A 350 -2.23 -4.61 -11.12
N PHE A 351 -1.79 -3.65 -11.95
CA PHE A 351 -0.64 -3.85 -12.82
C PHE A 351 0.67 -4.00 -12.06
N ILE A 352 0.89 -3.26 -10.96
CA ILE A 352 2.04 -3.51 -10.06
C ILE A 352 2.03 -4.97 -9.59
N SER A 353 0.87 -5.47 -9.14
CA SER A 353 0.74 -6.83 -8.62
C SER A 353 1.04 -7.90 -9.67
N VAL A 354 0.56 -7.71 -10.91
CA VAL A 354 0.83 -8.60 -12.05
C VAL A 354 2.32 -8.58 -12.42
N LEU A 355 2.92 -7.40 -12.57
CA LEU A 355 4.33 -7.27 -12.95
C LEU A 355 5.26 -7.80 -11.86
N ALA A 356 4.92 -7.64 -10.58
CA ALA A 356 5.66 -8.23 -9.48
C ALA A 356 5.61 -9.77 -9.53
N ALA A 357 4.44 -10.36 -9.81
CA ALA A 357 4.31 -11.80 -9.99
C ALA A 357 5.17 -12.30 -11.19
N CYS A 358 5.12 -11.59 -12.33
CA CYS A 358 5.99 -11.90 -13.48
C CYS A 358 7.47 -11.81 -13.12
N SER A 359 7.89 -10.75 -12.42
CA SER A 359 9.27 -10.58 -11.93
C SER A 359 9.74 -11.72 -11.04
N HIS A 360 8.86 -12.24 -10.18
CA HIS A 360 9.22 -13.32 -9.25
C HIS A 360 9.21 -14.71 -9.87
N ALA A 361 8.66 -14.89 -11.07
CA ALA A 361 8.66 -16.15 -11.81
C ALA A 361 9.45 -16.10 -13.13
N GLY A 362 10.00 -14.94 -13.51
CA GLY A 362 10.77 -14.78 -14.73
C GLY A 362 9.93 -14.77 -16.01
N PHE A 363 8.64 -14.42 -15.92
CA PHE A 363 7.72 -14.37 -17.06
C PHE A 363 7.93 -13.08 -17.86
N LEU A 364 9.01 -13.07 -18.65
CA LEU A 364 9.47 -11.90 -19.38
C LEU A 364 8.46 -11.42 -20.43
N ASP A 365 7.89 -12.35 -21.19
CA ASP A 365 6.95 -12.06 -22.28
C ASP A 365 5.63 -11.49 -21.73
N GLU A 366 5.08 -12.10 -20.68
CA GLU A 366 3.90 -11.61 -19.99
C GLU A 366 4.15 -10.26 -19.31
N GLY A 367 5.33 -10.08 -18.69
CA GLY A 367 5.73 -8.81 -18.08
C GLY A 367 5.71 -7.66 -19.09
N TRP A 368 6.37 -7.83 -20.24
CA TRP A 368 6.37 -6.83 -21.31
C TRP A 368 4.99 -6.60 -21.92
N ARG A 369 4.24 -7.68 -22.17
CA ARG A 369 2.88 -7.58 -22.69
C ARG A 369 2.02 -6.67 -21.82
N TRP A 370 1.97 -6.94 -20.51
CA TRP A 370 1.11 -6.18 -19.60
C TRP A 370 1.63 -4.79 -19.29
N PHE A 371 2.95 -4.60 -19.26
CA PHE A 371 3.57 -3.28 -19.12
C PHE A 371 3.24 -2.36 -20.31
N ASN A 372 3.13 -2.89 -21.51
CA ASN A 372 2.72 -2.09 -22.68
C ASN A 372 1.20 -1.92 -22.75
N ALA A 373 0.43 -2.97 -22.45
CA ALA A 373 -1.02 -2.94 -22.49
C ALA A 373 -1.63 -1.97 -21.47
N MET A 374 -0.99 -1.76 -20.30
CA MET A 374 -1.54 -0.86 -19.27
C MET A 374 -1.76 0.56 -19.81
N SER A 375 -0.86 1.07 -20.65
CA SER A 375 -0.98 2.42 -21.22
C SER A 375 -1.91 2.44 -22.43
N HIS A 376 -1.72 1.50 -23.37
CA HIS A 376 -2.42 1.53 -24.65
C HIS A 376 -3.87 1.01 -24.60
N GLU A 377 -4.16 0.02 -23.75
CA GLU A 377 -5.48 -0.62 -23.67
C GLU A 377 -6.29 -0.14 -22.44
N TYR A 378 -5.60 0.19 -21.35
CA TYR A 378 -6.25 0.53 -20.07
C TYR A 378 -6.07 2.00 -19.65
N ASN A 379 -5.31 2.80 -20.40
CA ASN A 379 -5.04 4.22 -20.11
C ASN A 379 -4.51 4.44 -18.68
N VAL A 380 -3.65 3.53 -18.23
CA VAL A 380 -2.91 3.61 -16.96
C VAL A 380 -1.47 3.95 -17.31
N GLU A 381 -1.02 5.14 -16.90
CA GLU A 381 0.36 5.57 -17.10
C GLU A 381 1.30 4.82 -16.13
N PRO A 382 2.46 4.31 -16.60
CA PRO A 382 3.40 3.61 -15.74
C PRO A 382 4.11 4.59 -14.80
N GLY A 383 3.96 4.39 -13.49
CA GLY A 383 4.75 5.10 -12.49
C GLY A 383 5.93 4.28 -11.97
N VAL A 384 6.64 4.82 -10.98
CA VAL A 384 7.97 4.33 -10.54
C VAL A 384 7.94 2.86 -10.11
N GLU A 385 6.84 2.42 -9.48
CA GLU A 385 6.65 1.06 -8.99
C GLU A 385 6.54 0.04 -10.15
N HIS A 386 5.88 0.42 -11.25
CA HIS A 386 5.76 -0.43 -12.45
C HIS A 386 7.11 -0.66 -13.10
N TYR A 387 7.89 0.41 -13.28
CA TYR A 387 9.26 0.31 -13.76
C TYR A 387 10.13 -0.49 -12.78
N GLY A 388 9.91 -0.36 -11.47
CA GLY A 388 10.58 -1.14 -10.43
C GLY A 388 10.44 -2.64 -10.68
N CYS A 389 9.21 -3.11 -10.90
CA CYS A 389 8.93 -4.51 -11.23
C CYS A 389 9.61 -4.95 -12.54
N MET A 390 9.59 -4.11 -13.58
CA MET A 390 10.22 -4.44 -14.87
C MET A 390 11.75 -4.48 -14.79
N VAL A 391 12.36 -3.57 -14.04
CA VAL A 391 13.82 -3.56 -13.80
C VAL A 391 14.24 -4.80 -13.02
N ASP A 392 13.48 -5.20 -11.99
CA ASP A 392 13.72 -6.44 -11.24
C ASP A 392 13.59 -7.67 -12.16
N LEU A 393 12.54 -7.73 -13.00
CA LEU A 393 12.33 -8.81 -13.97
C LEU A 393 13.46 -8.92 -14.99
N LEU A 394 13.80 -7.83 -15.68
CA LEU A 394 14.89 -7.77 -16.67
C LEU A 394 16.23 -8.09 -16.02
N GLY A 395 16.46 -7.53 -14.84
CA GLY A 395 17.68 -7.71 -14.06
C GLY A 395 17.92 -9.17 -13.70
N ARG A 396 16.90 -9.88 -13.19
CA ARG A 396 16.97 -11.32 -12.86
C ARG A 396 17.12 -12.21 -14.09
N ALA A 397 16.54 -11.80 -15.22
CA ALA A 397 16.62 -12.52 -16.48
C ALA A 397 17.95 -12.29 -17.23
N GLY A 398 18.84 -11.43 -16.72
CA GLY A 398 20.15 -11.15 -17.31
C GLY A 398 20.19 -10.00 -18.34
N TYR A 399 19.06 -9.37 -18.62
CA TYR A 399 18.94 -8.22 -19.52
C TYR A 399 19.29 -6.91 -18.80
N ILE A 400 20.48 -6.85 -18.20
CA ILE A 400 20.89 -5.73 -17.32
C ILE A 400 21.01 -4.41 -18.10
N LYS A 401 21.48 -4.47 -19.35
CA LYS A 401 21.63 -3.25 -20.18
C LYS A 401 20.26 -2.67 -20.52
N GLU A 402 19.30 -3.54 -20.83
CA GLU A 402 17.91 -3.20 -21.10
C GLU A 402 17.24 -2.64 -19.84
N ALA A 403 17.47 -3.24 -18.68
CA ALA A 403 17.00 -2.71 -17.39
C ALA A 403 17.55 -1.29 -17.13
N TYR A 404 18.84 -1.07 -17.38
CA TYR A 404 19.45 0.26 -17.25
C TYR A 404 18.91 1.28 -18.26
N ASN A 405 18.71 0.87 -19.52
CA ASN A 405 18.11 1.72 -20.55
C ASN A 405 16.65 2.07 -20.21
N LEU A 406 15.91 1.13 -19.64
CA LEU A 406 14.55 1.37 -19.16
C LEU A 406 14.53 2.47 -18.10
N ILE A 407 15.40 2.40 -17.08
CA ILE A 407 15.54 3.45 -16.05
C ILE A 407 15.83 4.83 -16.68
N LYS A 408 16.70 4.87 -17.71
CA LYS A 408 17.03 6.12 -18.43
C LYS A 408 15.84 6.70 -19.18
N SER A 409 15.00 5.85 -19.75
CA SER A 409 13.84 6.27 -20.56
C SER A 409 12.67 6.81 -19.73
N MET A 410 12.67 6.57 -18.42
CA MET A 410 11.58 6.97 -17.53
C MET A 410 11.38 8.49 -17.51
N LYS A 411 10.12 8.91 -17.64
CA LYS A 411 9.67 10.31 -17.46
C LYS A 411 9.39 10.67 -15.99
N VAL A 412 9.32 9.67 -15.12
CA VAL A 412 9.03 9.81 -13.69
C VAL A 412 10.34 9.90 -12.89
N ARG A 413 10.29 10.53 -11.71
CA ARG A 413 11.43 10.60 -10.79
C ARG A 413 11.88 9.18 -10.42
N ARG A 414 13.18 8.94 -10.51
CA ARG A 414 13.81 7.66 -10.14
C ARG A 414 13.96 7.61 -8.63
N ASP A 415 13.66 6.45 -8.05
CA ASP A 415 13.75 6.19 -6.61
C ASP A 415 14.84 5.16 -6.28
N PHE A 416 14.97 4.85 -4.99
CA PHE A 416 15.98 3.90 -4.51
C PHE A 416 15.62 2.44 -4.85
N VAL A 417 14.33 2.11 -5.08
CA VAL A 417 13.89 0.74 -5.37
C VAL A 417 14.39 0.29 -6.75
N LEU A 418 14.32 1.18 -7.75
CA LEU A 418 14.83 0.92 -9.11
C LEU A 418 16.33 0.60 -9.12
N TRP A 419 17.13 1.51 -8.55
CA TRP A 419 18.59 1.35 -8.53
C TRP A 419 19.02 0.19 -7.64
N GLY A 420 18.30 -0.07 -6.55
CA GLY A 420 18.53 -1.22 -5.67
C GLY A 420 18.30 -2.55 -6.40
N SER A 421 17.24 -2.63 -7.20
CA SER A 421 16.94 -3.81 -8.03
C SER A 421 18.00 -4.02 -9.10
N LEU A 422 18.45 -2.95 -9.78
CA LEU A 422 19.54 -3.03 -10.75
C LEU A 422 20.88 -3.43 -10.09
N LEU A 423 21.20 -2.89 -8.91
CA LEU A 423 22.41 -3.25 -8.17
C LEU A 423 22.40 -4.74 -7.77
N ALA A 424 21.25 -5.26 -7.33
CA ALA A 424 21.09 -6.67 -7.02
C ALA A 424 21.29 -7.56 -8.26
N ALA A 425 20.71 -7.18 -9.40
CA ALA A 425 20.92 -7.87 -10.68
C ALA A 425 22.40 -7.84 -11.12
N CYS A 426 23.08 -6.71 -10.94
CA CYS A 426 24.50 -6.58 -11.26
C CYS A 426 25.37 -7.56 -10.47
N ARG A 427 25.00 -7.89 -9.22
CA ARG A 427 25.68 -8.96 -8.47
C ARG A 427 25.47 -10.33 -9.11
N ILE A 428 24.21 -10.67 -9.44
CA ILE A 428 23.85 -11.97 -10.02
C ILE A 428 24.63 -12.24 -11.30
N HIS A 429 24.73 -11.24 -12.18
CA HIS A 429 25.42 -11.38 -13.47
C HIS A 429 26.82 -10.78 -13.50
N LYS A 430 27.42 -10.52 -12.32
CA LYS A 430 28.82 -10.06 -12.15
C LYS A 430 29.19 -8.81 -12.96
N ASN A 431 28.25 -7.87 -13.11
CA ASN A 431 28.47 -6.62 -13.84
C ASN A 431 28.90 -5.49 -12.89
N VAL A 432 30.21 -5.32 -12.71
CA VAL A 432 30.76 -4.34 -11.76
C VAL A 432 30.54 -2.89 -12.22
N GLU A 433 30.57 -2.61 -13.52
CA GLU A 433 30.43 -1.26 -14.07
C GLU A 433 29.05 -0.66 -13.77
N LEU A 434 27.98 -1.40 -14.09
CA LEU A 434 26.61 -0.95 -13.81
C LEU A 434 26.30 -0.97 -12.31
N ALA A 435 26.96 -1.83 -11.53
CA ALA A 435 26.86 -1.81 -10.07
C ALA A 435 27.39 -0.48 -9.49
N GLU A 436 28.54 0.00 -9.96
CA GLU A 436 29.12 1.27 -9.50
C GLU A 436 28.24 2.47 -9.86
N ILE A 437 27.61 2.46 -11.04
CA ILE A 437 26.65 3.48 -11.46
C ILE A 437 25.42 3.45 -10.55
N SER A 438 24.84 2.26 -10.34
CA SER A 438 23.63 2.08 -9.53
C SER A 438 23.87 2.51 -8.08
N ALA A 439 24.98 2.09 -7.48
CA ALA A 439 25.35 2.45 -6.12
C ALA A 439 25.58 3.96 -5.94
N ARG A 440 26.18 4.62 -6.94
CA ARG A 440 26.38 6.08 -6.90
C ARG A 440 25.06 6.84 -6.83
N GLU A 441 24.05 6.40 -7.58
CA GLU A 441 22.72 7.02 -7.51
C GLU A 441 22.02 6.69 -6.19
N LEU A 442 22.14 5.45 -5.69
CA LEU A 442 21.61 5.07 -4.37
C LEU A 442 22.19 5.91 -3.23
N PHE A 443 23.50 6.18 -3.24
CA PHE A 443 24.14 6.99 -2.21
C PHE A 443 23.70 8.46 -2.21
N LYS A 444 23.18 8.96 -3.34
CA LYS A 444 22.56 10.29 -3.42
C LYS A 444 21.13 10.28 -2.90
N LEU A 445 20.38 9.21 -3.15
CA LEU A 445 18.97 9.08 -2.81
C LEU A 445 18.73 8.70 -1.35
N ASP A 446 19.52 7.74 -0.83
CA ASP A 446 19.38 7.19 0.52
C ASP A 446 20.77 6.81 1.08
N PRO A 447 21.55 7.80 1.55
CA PRO A 447 22.91 7.59 2.08
C PRO A 447 22.96 6.80 3.40
N SER A 448 21.83 6.64 4.08
CA SER A 448 21.70 5.97 5.37
C SER A 448 21.59 4.44 5.27
N ASN A 449 21.29 3.92 4.09
CA ASN A 449 21.02 2.50 3.94
C ASN A 449 22.31 1.68 3.76
N CYS A 450 22.72 1.04 4.86
CA CYS A 450 23.89 0.16 4.92
C CYS A 450 23.85 -0.98 3.88
N GLY A 451 22.65 -1.44 3.50
CA GLY A 451 22.47 -2.55 2.58
C GLY A 451 23.11 -2.31 1.20
N TYR A 452 23.08 -1.08 0.69
CA TYR A 452 23.68 -0.75 -0.62
C TYR A 452 25.21 -0.84 -0.59
N TYR A 453 25.83 -0.38 0.49
CA TYR A 453 27.28 -0.46 0.69
C TYR A 453 27.74 -1.90 0.80
N VAL A 454 27.02 -2.70 1.61
CA VAL A 454 27.31 -4.13 1.78
C VAL A 454 27.14 -4.87 0.45
N LEU A 455 26.09 -4.56 -0.31
CA LEU A 455 25.85 -5.20 -1.60
C LEU A 455 26.96 -4.87 -2.62
N LEU A 456 27.38 -3.61 -2.71
CA LEU A 456 28.50 -3.22 -3.58
C LEU A 456 29.83 -3.83 -3.12
N ALA A 457 30.10 -3.88 -1.82
CA ALA A 457 31.28 -4.54 -1.27
C ALA A 457 31.31 -6.03 -1.64
N ASN A 458 30.16 -6.72 -1.58
CA ASN A 458 30.05 -8.11 -2.01
C ASN A 458 30.33 -8.25 -3.52
N ILE A 459 29.83 -7.33 -4.36
CA ILE A 459 30.14 -7.33 -5.81
C ILE A 459 31.64 -7.15 -6.06
N TYR A 460 32.30 -6.27 -5.30
CA TYR A 460 33.76 -6.12 -5.39
C TYR A 460 34.51 -7.37 -4.93
N ALA A 461 34.05 -8.02 -3.86
CA ALA A 461 34.63 -9.28 -3.37
C ALA A 461 34.50 -10.39 -4.43
N ASP A 462 33.31 -10.54 -5.03
CA ASP A 462 33.03 -11.50 -6.12
C ASP A 462 33.92 -11.25 -7.35
N ALA A 463 34.38 -10.01 -7.55
CA ALA A 463 35.31 -9.60 -8.62
C ALA A 463 36.79 -9.59 -8.20
N GLY A 464 37.13 -9.99 -6.96
CA GLY A 464 38.50 -9.98 -6.42
C GLY A 464 39.09 -8.58 -6.13
N ARG A 465 38.25 -7.53 -6.11
CA ARG A 465 38.65 -6.12 -5.91
C ARG A 465 38.73 -5.76 -4.42
N TRP A 466 39.61 -6.43 -3.66
CA TRP A 466 39.70 -6.31 -2.20
C TRP A 466 39.98 -4.91 -1.65
N LYS A 467 40.76 -4.09 -2.39
CA LYS A 467 40.97 -2.68 -2.02
C LYS A 467 39.65 -1.91 -1.96
N ASP A 468 38.71 -2.25 -2.84
CA ASP A 468 37.41 -1.57 -2.91
C ASP A 468 36.45 -2.06 -1.84
N VAL A 469 36.54 -3.35 -1.47
CA VAL A 469 35.85 -3.90 -0.30
C VAL A 469 36.25 -3.13 0.96
N GLU A 470 37.55 -2.92 1.17
CA GLU A 470 38.06 -2.19 2.33
C GLU A 470 37.60 -0.73 2.31
N ARG A 471 37.62 -0.06 1.14
CA ARG A 471 37.05 1.29 0.99
C ARG A 471 35.58 1.34 1.40
N MET A 472 34.77 0.35 1.05
CA MET A 472 33.36 0.30 1.45
C MET A 472 33.19 0.08 2.96
N ARG A 473 34.02 -0.79 3.58
CA ARG A 473 34.00 -1.02 5.03
C ARG A 473 34.32 0.25 5.82
N ILE A 474 35.33 1.01 5.39
CA ILE A 474 35.69 2.31 5.98
C ILE A 474 34.51 3.29 5.84
N LEU A 475 33.91 3.39 4.65
CA LEU A 475 32.80 4.31 4.41
C LEU A 475 31.57 4.01 5.27
N VAL A 476 31.26 2.73 5.50
CA VAL A 476 30.17 2.29 6.42
C VAL A 476 30.48 2.72 7.85
N LYS A 477 31.73 2.53 8.30
CA LYS A 477 32.18 2.89 9.65
C LYS A 477 32.17 4.41 9.88
N ASP A 478 32.72 5.19 8.95
CA ASP A 478 32.81 6.66 9.03
C ASP A 478 31.43 7.32 9.07
N ARG A 479 30.42 6.67 8.48
CA ARG A 479 29.02 7.10 8.49
C ARG A 479 28.21 6.56 9.67
N GLY A 480 28.81 5.73 10.54
CA GLY A 480 28.11 5.11 11.67
C GLY A 480 26.96 4.18 11.27
N LEU A 481 27.03 3.58 10.08
CA LEU A 481 25.94 2.73 9.59
C LEU A 481 25.99 1.35 10.25
N VAL A 482 24.88 0.93 10.86
CA VAL A 482 24.76 -0.36 11.55
C VAL A 482 23.97 -1.34 10.69
N LYS A 483 24.51 -2.56 10.53
CA LYS A 483 23.80 -3.66 9.87
C LYS A 483 22.84 -4.32 10.89
N PRO A 484 21.54 -4.40 10.61
CA PRO A 484 20.63 -5.13 11.49
C PRO A 484 20.97 -6.63 11.49
N PRO A 485 20.96 -7.30 12.65
CA PRO A 485 21.21 -8.73 12.71
C PRO A 485 20.11 -9.51 11.98
N GLY A 486 20.51 -10.55 11.26
CA GLY A 486 19.56 -11.50 10.67
C GLY A 486 19.09 -12.51 11.71
N TYR A 487 17.79 -12.65 11.88
CA TYR A 487 17.19 -13.63 12.78
C TYR A 487 16.04 -14.35 12.08
N SER A 488 15.77 -15.58 12.52
CA SER A 488 14.61 -16.36 12.10
C SER A 488 13.74 -16.67 13.30
N LEU A 489 12.43 -16.71 13.12
CA LEU A 489 11.48 -16.97 14.20
C LEU A 489 10.53 -18.12 13.84
N VAL A 490 10.09 -18.84 14.86
CA VAL A 490 9.09 -19.92 14.77
C VAL A 490 8.08 -19.74 15.90
N GLU A 491 6.79 -19.70 15.57
CA GLU A 491 5.72 -19.74 16.57
C GLU A 491 5.26 -21.20 16.77
N LEU A 492 5.41 -21.71 17.99
CA LEU A 492 4.95 -23.06 18.36
C LEU A 492 4.24 -23.01 19.71
N LYS A 493 3.02 -23.59 19.75
CA LYS A 493 2.18 -23.65 20.96
C LYS A 493 1.94 -22.27 21.61
N GLY A 494 1.87 -21.21 20.81
CA GLY A 494 1.66 -19.83 21.27
C GLY A 494 2.91 -19.15 21.85
N MET A 495 4.09 -19.74 21.71
CA MET A 495 5.37 -19.13 22.06
C MET A 495 6.17 -18.83 20.79
N VAL A 496 6.75 -17.62 20.74
CA VAL A 496 7.66 -17.22 19.67
C VAL A 496 9.09 -17.56 20.07
N HIS A 497 9.75 -18.36 19.24
CA HIS A 497 11.15 -18.75 19.40
C HIS A 497 11.99 -18.02 18.35
N ILE A 498 12.99 -17.26 18.79
CA ILE A 498 13.88 -16.47 17.93
C ILE A 498 15.24 -17.14 17.88
N PHE A 499 15.83 -17.21 16.70
CA PHE A 499 17.13 -17.79 16.45
C PHE A 499 18.04 -16.79 15.73
N LEU A 500 19.24 -16.58 16.27
CA LEU A 500 20.34 -15.88 15.61
C LEU A 500 21.32 -16.88 14.96
N VAL A 501 22.23 -16.38 14.14
CA VAL A 501 23.30 -17.23 13.60
C VAL A 501 24.16 -17.73 14.76
N GLY A 502 24.33 -19.05 14.87
CA GLY A 502 25.14 -19.66 15.93
C GLY A 502 24.53 -19.56 17.34
N ASP A 503 23.21 -19.36 17.45
CA ASP A 503 22.52 -19.15 18.71
C ASP A 503 22.65 -20.34 19.69
N LYS A 504 23.11 -20.05 20.91
CA LYS A 504 23.21 -20.99 22.04
C LYS A 504 22.40 -20.57 23.26
N GLU A 505 21.63 -19.48 23.17
CA GLU A 505 20.79 -18.98 24.28
C GLU A 505 19.48 -19.75 24.38
N HIS A 506 19.02 -20.36 23.27
CA HIS A 506 17.78 -21.12 23.25
C HIS A 506 17.85 -22.36 24.18
N PRO A 507 16.86 -22.62 25.07
CA PRO A 507 16.91 -23.72 26.05
C PRO A 507 17.08 -25.13 25.48
N GLN A 508 16.79 -25.33 24.19
CA GLN A 508 16.97 -26.60 23.48
C GLN A 508 18.17 -26.61 22.53
N HIS A 509 19.10 -25.65 22.60
CA HIS A 509 20.18 -25.51 21.61
C HIS A 509 20.95 -26.82 21.39
N GLU A 510 21.35 -27.56 22.43
CA GLU A 510 22.10 -28.82 22.28
C GLU A 510 21.35 -29.85 21.41
N LYS A 511 20.03 -29.96 21.62
CA LYS A 511 19.18 -30.89 20.86
C LYS A 511 19.03 -30.44 19.41
N ILE A 512 18.89 -29.13 19.18
CA ILE A 512 18.75 -28.55 17.83
C ILE A 512 20.03 -28.78 17.04
N TYR A 513 21.19 -28.53 17.64
CA TYR A 513 22.48 -28.73 17.00
C TYR A 513 22.72 -30.20 16.66
N LYS A 514 22.46 -31.10 17.61
CA LYS A 514 22.55 -32.54 17.35
C LYS A 514 21.64 -32.98 16.20
N TYR A 515 20.40 -32.49 16.14
CA TYR A 515 19.49 -32.82 15.05
C TYR A 515 19.95 -32.23 13.71
N LEU A 516 20.56 -31.03 13.71
CA LEU A 516 21.18 -30.46 12.51
C LEU A 516 22.37 -31.29 12.01
N GLU A 517 23.18 -31.87 12.89
CA GLU A 517 24.25 -32.80 12.51
C GLU A 517 23.67 -34.06 11.85
N GLU A 518 22.62 -34.65 12.44
CA GLU A 518 21.91 -35.80 11.87
C GLU A 518 21.28 -35.45 10.51
N LEU A 519 20.68 -34.27 10.36
CA LEU A 519 20.16 -33.78 9.09
C LEU A 519 21.27 -33.52 8.07
N SER A 520 22.43 -33.04 8.50
CA SER A 520 23.55 -32.74 7.60
C SER A 520 24.06 -33.99 6.89
N VAL A 521 24.12 -35.13 7.60
CA VAL A 521 24.46 -36.42 6.98
C VAL A 521 23.44 -36.79 5.90
N LYS A 522 22.14 -36.72 6.20
CA LYS A 522 21.06 -37.00 5.24
C LYS A 522 21.06 -36.03 4.05
N LEU A 523 21.41 -34.77 4.29
CA LEU A 523 21.55 -33.77 3.24
C LEU A 523 22.70 -34.12 2.28
N GLN A 524 23.85 -34.55 2.81
CA GLN A 524 24.98 -35.00 2.00
C GLN A 524 24.63 -36.26 1.19
N GLU A 525 23.93 -37.23 1.78
CA GLU A 525 23.40 -38.40 1.08
C GLU A 525 22.42 -38.01 -0.04
N ALA A 526 21.67 -36.93 0.15
CA ALA A 526 20.77 -36.36 -0.86
C ALA A 526 21.48 -35.46 -1.88
N GLY A 527 22.82 -35.35 -1.84
CA GLY A 527 23.64 -34.61 -2.79
C GLY A 527 23.84 -33.12 -2.48
N TYR A 528 23.61 -32.68 -1.24
CA TYR A 528 23.87 -31.30 -0.82
C TYR A 528 25.36 -30.99 -0.77
N VAL A 529 25.75 -29.86 -1.36
CA VAL A 529 27.09 -29.27 -1.25
C VAL A 529 26.95 -27.85 -0.71
N PRO A 530 27.60 -27.49 0.42
CA PRO A 530 27.54 -26.14 0.98
C PRO A 530 28.02 -25.07 0.00
N ASN A 531 27.27 -23.99 -0.13
CA ASN A 531 27.70 -22.84 -0.94
C ASN A 531 28.48 -21.83 -0.08
N MET A 532 29.80 -21.79 -0.29
CA MET A 532 30.74 -20.97 0.48
C MET A 532 30.88 -19.54 -0.05
N ALA A 533 30.32 -19.23 -1.22
CA ALA A 533 30.51 -17.96 -1.92
C ALA A 533 29.94 -16.73 -1.17
N SER A 534 29.11 -16.93 -0.14
CA SER A 534 28.51 -15.85 0.65
C SER A 534 29.23 -15.51 1.96
N VAL A 535 30.24 -16.29 2.37
CA VAL A 535 31.00 -16.01 3.59
C VAL A 535 32.27 -15.24 3.23
N LEU A 536 32.67 -14.29 4.09
CA LEU A 536 33.83 -13.44 3.84
C LEU A 536 35.10 -14.30 3.64
N HIS A 537 35.92 -13.97 2.65
CA HIS A 537 37.15 -14.72 2.34
C HIS A 537 38.28 -14.56 3.37
N ASP A 538 38.12 -13.70 4.38
CA ASP A 538 39.05 -13.53 5.50
C ASP A 538 38.88 -14.59 6.61
N VAL A 539 37.92 -15.50 6.43
CA VAL A 539 37.65 -16.67 7.28
C VAL A 539 38.20 -17.93 6.59
N ASP A 540 38.77 -18.88 7.34
CA ASP A 540 39.23 -20.14 6.75
C ASP A 540 38.06 -20.98 6.21
N GLU A 541 38.32 -21.92 5.29
CA GLU A 541 37.26 -22.69 4.63
C GLU A 541 36.47 -23.58 5.61
N GLU A 542 37.07 -24.04 6.71
CA GLU A 542 36.39 -24.88 7.71
C GLU A 542 35.43 -24.04 8.58
N GLU A 543 35.84 -22.83 8.95
CA GLU A 543 35.08 -21.86 9.72
C GLU A 543 33.97 -21.23 8.88
N LYS A 544 34.18 -21.04 7.56
CA LYS A 544 33.09 -20.73 6.62
C LYS A 544 32.02 -21.81 6.60
N GLU A 545 32.43 -23.07 6.63
CA GLU A 545 31.50 -24.20 6.53
C GLU A 545 30.68 -24.29 7.81
N MET A 546 31.34 -24.12 8.96
CA MET A 546 30.72 -24.02 10.28
C MET A 546 29.68 -22.90 10.34
N ILE A 547 30.00 -21.70 9.84
CA ILE A 547 29.07 -20.55 9.83
C ILE A 547 27.83 -20.83 8.98
N VAL A 548 28.01 -21.43 7.80
CA VAL A 548 26.91 -21.78 6.89
C VAL A 548 26.00 -22.86 7.49
N ARG A 549 26.54 -23.79 8.28
CA ARG A 549 25.75 -24.83 8.96
C ARG A 549 24.80 -24.28 10.01
N VAL A 550 25.13 -23.16 10.66
CA VAL A 550 24.38 -22.61 11.81
C VAL A 550 23.63 -21.32 11.50
N HIS A 551 23.25 -21.11 10.24
CA HIS A 551 22.34 -20.02 9.88
C HIS A 551 21.01 -20.13 10.65
N SER A 552 20.48 -18.97 11.06
CA SER A 552 19.25 -18.87 11.85
C SER A 552 18.08 -19.65 11.24
N GLU A 553 17.99 -19.70 9.92
CA GLU A 553 16.93 -20.37 9.17
C GLU A 553 16.99 -21.88 9.37
N LYS A 554 18.21 -22.46 9.39
CA LYS A 554 18.43 -23.89 9.60
C LYS A 554 18.09 -24.26 11.03
N LEU A 555 18.50 -23.44 12.00
CA LEU A 555 18.16 -23.61 13.42
C LEU A 555 16.64 -23.57 13.63
N ALA A 556 15.97 -22.58 13.06
CA ALA A 556 14.52 -22.43 13.10
C ALA A 556 13.78 -23.62 12.48
N VAL A 557 14.19 -24.06 11.28
CA VAL A 557 13.59 -25.23 10.62
C VAL A 557 13.82 -26.50 11.43
N ALA A 558 15.04 -26.74 11.92
CA ALA A 558 15.34 -27.90 12.76
C ALA A 558 14.46 -27.92 14.03
N PHE A 559 14.40 -26.81 14.75
CA PHE A 559 13.51 -26.66 15.91
C PHE A 559 12.05 -26.92 15.55
N GLY A 560 11.59 -26.35 14.43
CA GLY A 560 10.25 -26.52 13.90
C GLY A 560 9.93 -27.99 13.62
N VAL A 561 10.81 -28.73 12.95
CA VAL A 561 10.64 -30.16 12.65
C VAL A 561 10.56 -30.98 13.94
N MET A 562 11.46 -30.74 14.88
CA MET A 562 11.57 -31.53 16.12
C MET A 562 10.38 -31.36 17.07
N ASN A 563 9.80 -30.15 17.14
CA ASN A 563 8.84 -29.80 18.18
C ASN A 563 7.38 -29.71 17.70
N SER A 564 7.13 -29.93 16.40
CA SER A 564 5.79 -29.92 15.81
C SER A 564 5.26 -31.33 15.57
N VAL A 565 3.95 -31.44 15.37
CA VAL A 565 3.27 -32.71 15.10
C VAL A 565 3.71 -33.24 13.73
N PRO A 566 4.07 -34.54 13.60
CA PRO A 566 4.39 -35.13 12.31
C PRO A 566 3.29 -34.86 11.27
N GLY A 567 3.69 -34.45 10.06
CA GLY A 567 2.77 -34.12 8.96
C GLY A 567 2.21 -32.70 8.98
N SER A 568 2.37 -31.92 10.06
CA SER A 568 1.95 -30.51 10.05
C SER A 568 2.88 -29.66 9.17
N THR A 569 2.38 -28.55 8.63
CA THR A 569 3.23 -27.54 7.97
C THR A 569 4.06 -26.79 9.02
N ILE A 570 5.30 -26.45 8.65
CA ILE A 570 6.22 -25.69 9.50
C ILE A 570 6.31 -24.26 8.97
N HIS A 571 6.08 -23.28 9.83
CA HIS A 571 6.16 -21.86 9.46
C HIS A 571 7.40 -21.22 10.08
N VAL A 572 8.21 -20.57 9.25
CA VAL A 572 9.39 -19.80 9.66
C VAL A 572 9.29 -18.39 9.08
N ILE A 573 9.59 -17.38 9.88
CA ILE A 573 9.72 -16.00 9.38
C ILE A 573 11.18 -15.57 9.52
N LYS A 574 11.73 -14.99 8.45
CA LYS A 574 13.06 -14.40 8.37
C LYS A 574 12.91 -12.90 8.15
N ASN A 575 13.59 -12.11 8.97
CA ASN A 575 13.57 -10.64 8.87
C ASN A 575 14.32 -10.09 7.65
N LEU A 576 15.23 -10.88 7.09
CA LEU A 576 16.00 -10.59 5.88
C LEU A 576 15.56 -11.52 4.74
N ARG A 577 16.11 -11.29 3.55
CA ARG A 577 16.01 -12.25 2.46
C ARG A 577 16.78 -13.52 2.83
N VAL A 578 16.17 -14.69 2.60
CA VAL A 578 16.83 -16.00 2.80
C VAL A 578 18.08 -16.05 1.89
N CYS A 579 19.14 -16.76 2.28
CA CYS A 579 20.33 -16.91 1.42
C CYS A 579 20.22 -18.13 0.49
N GLY A 580 20.99 -18.15 -0.60
CA GLY A 580 21.00 -19.22 -1.61
C GLY A 580 21.16 -20.62 -0.99
N ASP A 581 22.08 -20.72 -0.04
CA ASP A 581 22.38 -21.96 0.66
C ASP A 581 21.20 -22.43 1.54
N CYS A 582 20.66 -21.55 2.39
CA CYS A 582 19.50 -21.87 3.22
C CYS A 582 18.29 -22.30 2.37
N HIS A 583 18.03 -21.62 1.26
CA HIS A 583 16.96 -22.01 0.35
C HIS A 583 17.15 -23.43 -0.19
N ALA A 584 18.36 -23.77 -0.66
CA ALA A 584 18.69 -25.11 -1.15
C ALA A 584 18.57 -26.18 -0.06
N VAL A 585 19.04 -25.88 1.16
CA VAL A 585 18.96 -26.80 2.30
C VAL A 585 17.51 -27.05 2.71
N ILE A 586 16.71 -26.00 2.89
CA ILE A 586 15.31 -26.14 3.33
C ILE A 586 14.49 -26.91 2.30
N LYS A 587 14.78 -26.70 1.01
CA LYS A 587 14.22 -27.51 -0.08
C LYS A 587 14.51 -28.99 0.13
N LEU A 588 15.77 -29.38 0.33
CA LEU A 588 16.12 -30.78 0.58
C LEU A 588 15.55 -31.32 1.90
N ILE A 589 15.53 -30.50 2.97
CA ILE A 589 14.91 -30.88 4.24
C ILE A 589 13.43 -31.22 4.01
N SER A 590 12.66 -30.42 3.27
CA SER A 590 11.24 -30.68 3.01
C SER A 590 11.00 -32.08 2.43
N LYS A 591 11.91 -32.56 1.56
CA LYS A 591 11.90 -33.91 1.00
C LYS A 591 12.28 -34.97 2.04
N ILE A 592 13.40 -34.75 2.75
CA ILE A 592 13.93 -35.70 3.74
C ILE A 592 12.93 -35.96 4.87
N VAL A 593 12.26 -34.91 5.35
CA VAL A 593 11.28 -35.02 6.45
C VAL A 593 9.86 -35.30 5.95
N SER A 594 9.63 -35.24 4.62
CA SER A 594 8.31 -35.40 3.98
C SER A 594 7.25 -34.45 4.55
N ARG A 595 7.60 -33.16 4.67
CA ARG A 595 6.72 -32.11 5.21
C ARG A 595 6.87 -30.83 4.43
N GLU A 596 5.77 -30.08 4.37
CA GLU A 596 5.78 -28.72 3.85
C GLU A 596 6.42 -27.76 4.86
N ILE A 597 7.30 -26.90 4.36
CA ILE A 597 7.95 -25.85 5.14
C ILE A 597 7.67 -24.53 4.41
N ILE A 598 7.02 -23.59 5.09
CA ILE A 598 6.73 -22.26 4.58
C ILE A 598 7.68 -21.28 5.25
N VAL A 599 8.51 -20.61 4.44
CA VAL A 599 9.43 -19.57 4.92
C VAL A 599 9.00 -18.23 4.36
N ARG A 600 8.60 -17.30 5.23
CA ARG A 600 8.40 -15.90 4.88
C ARG A 600 9.72 -15.17 5.03
N ASP A 601 10.24 -14.59 3.95
CA ASP A 601 11.39 -13.69 4.01
C ASP A 601 10.94 -12.22 3.91
N ALA A 602 11.90 -11.29 3.88
CA ALA A 602 11.61 -9.86 3.79
C ALA A 602 10.80 -9.44 2.53
N LYS A 603 10.73 -10.27 1.49
CA LYS A 603 10.02 -9.97 0.24
C LYS A 603 8.80 -10.85 0.01
N ARG A 604 8.81 -12.13 0.39
CA ARG A 604 7.80 -13.11 -0.04
C ARG A 604 7.80 -14.40 0.78
N PHE A 605 6.84 -15.27 0.51
CA PHE A 605 6.78 -16.64 0.99
C PHE A 605 7.43 -17.61 0.01
N HIS A 606 8.10 -18.61 0.57
CA HIS A 606 8.64 -19.75 -0.13
C HIS A 606 7.98 -21.00 0.43
N HIS A 607 7.29 -21.76 -0.42
CA HIS A 607 6.63 -23.02 -0.03
C HIS A 607 7.52 -24.17 -0.47
N PHE A 608 8.21 -24.78 0.48
CA PHE A 608 9.08 -25.92 0.24
C PHE A 608 8.33 -27.22 0.47
N LYS A 609 8.20 -28.03 -0.58
CA LYS A 609 7.49 -29.30 -0.53
C LYS A 609 8.14 -30.29 -1.50
N ASP A 610 8.39 -31.51 -1.03
CA ASP A 610 8.94 -32.61 -1.84
C ASP A 610 10.25 -32.28 -2.58
N GLY A 611 11.06 -31.37 -2.04
CA GLY A 611 12.31 -30.97 -2.69
C GLY A 611 12.15 -29.91 -3.78
N LEU A 612 10.99 -29.25 -3.84
CA LEU A 612 10.69 -28.12 -4.72
C LEU A 612 10.33 -26.90 -3.88
N CYS A 613 10.46 -25.71 -4.48
CA CYS A 613 10.02 -24.46 -3.90
C CYS A 613 9.01 -23.79 -4.85
N SER A 614 7.96 -23.15 -4.31
CA SER A 614 6.95 -22.42 -5.11
C SER A 614 7.54 -21.40 -6.09
N CYS A 615 8.75 -20.90 -5.84
CA CYS A 615 9.40 -19.96 -6.74
C CYS A 615 10.14 -20.55 -7.94
N GLY A 616 10.21 -21.89 -8.06
CA GLY A 616 10.93 -22.54 -9.16
C GLY A 616 12.43 -22.22 -9.18
N ASP A 617 13.03 -21.96 -8.02
CA ASP A 617 14.42 -21.50 -7.88
C ASP A 617 14.73 -20.14 -8.57
N TYR A 618 13.71 -19.41 -8.99
CA TYR A 618 13.81 -18.06 -9.55
C TYR A 618 13.45 -17.02 -8.48
N TRP A 619 14.46 -16.45 -7.80
CA TRP A 619 14.16 -15.60 -6.65
C TRP A 619 15.10 -14.49 -6.31
#